data_AF-A0AB33TWI0-F1
#
_entry.id   AF-A0AB33TWI0-F1
#
_cell.length_a   1.000
_cell.length_b   1.000
_cell.length_c   1.000
_cell.angle_alpha   90.00
_cell.angle_beta   90.00
_cell.angle_gamma   90.00
#
_symmetry.space_group_name_H-M   'P 1'
#
loop_
_entity.id
_entity.type
_entity.pdbx_description
1 polymer ?
#
loop_
_entity_poly.entity_id
_entity_poly.type
_entity_poly.pdbx_seq_one_letter_code
_entity_poly.pdbx_strand_id
1 'polypeptide(L)'
;MPRLSDEDWRKVELDYRRGVLSITEIGRKYNVSAQHISRVAKERVWTRDLNDEIQAKARAMVLSADSGQDAPDYTDFNLKQVTDAEAKRVAAVQRRHRNLAENLSKSAEQIVAELYESQEDTLTKARMFQTVAAGFKVLVEIERKSYGMDTAESKILESAKTAGIRIEFVEPEDDGKDG
;
A
#
# COMPACT_ATOMS: atom_id res chain seq x y z
N MET A 1 -23.17 -25.88 -22.85
CA MET A 1 -22.00 -25.82 -21.92
C MET A 1 -22.26 -26.80 -20.78
N PRO A 2 -21.27 -27.60 -20.37
CA PRO A 2 -21.43 -28.46 -19.21
C PRO A 2 -21.72 -27.59 -17.98
N ARG A 3 -22.74 -27.98 -17.20
CA ARG A 3 -23.02 -27.34 -15.90
C ARG A 3 -22.05 -27.93 -14.89
N LEU A 4 -21.12 -27.10 -14.40
CA LEU A 4 -20.28 -27.45 -13.26
C LEU A 4 -21.15 -27.80 -12.06
N SER A 5 -20.70 -28.77 -11.26
CA SER A 5 -21.30 -29.05 -9.96
C SER A 5 -20.97 -27.92 -8.96
N ASP A 6 -21.72 -27.84 -7.86
CA ASP A 6 -21.41 -26.88 -6.79
C ASP A 6 -20.02 -27.11 -6.18
N GLU A 7 -19.54 -28.36 -6.16
CA GLU A 7 -18.20 -28.73 -5.70
C GLU A 7 -17.11 -28.18 -6.65
N ASP A 8 -17.33 -28.23 -7.96
CA ASP A 8 -16.39 -27.65 -8.92
C ASP A 8 -16.37 -26.12 -8.83
N TRP A 9 -17.51 -25.49 -8.52
CA TRP A 9 -17.55 -24.06 -8.25
C TRP A 9 -16.78 -23.65 -6.98
N ARG A 10 -16.74 -24.49 -5.93
CA ARG A 10 -15.86 -24.23 -4.77
C ARG A 10 -14.38 -24.29 -5.15
N LYS A 11 -14.00 -25.18 -6.06
CA LYS A 11 -12.61 -25.27 -6.56
C LYS A 11 -12.24 -24.07 -7.44
N VAL A 12 -13.15 -23.65 -8.31
CA VAL A 12 -13.03 -22.41 -9.10
C VAL A 12 -12.89 -21.20 -8.18
N GLU A 13 -13.71 -21.12 -7.13
CA GLU A 13 -13.64 -20.05 -6.12
C GLU A 13 -12.28 -20.04 -5.42
N LEU A 14 -11.78 -21.21 -5.00
CA LEU A 14 -10.49 -21.32 -4.33
C LEU A 14 -9.36 -20.82 -5.23
N ASP A 15 -9.33 -21.25 -6.49
CA ASP A 15 -8.33 -20.79 -7.47
C ASP A 15 -8.48 -19.30 -7.80
N TYR A 16 -9.72 -18.80 -7.86
CA TYR A 16 -10.02 -17.39 -8.09
C TYR A 16 -9.53 -16.51 -6.93
N ARG A 17 -9.81 -16.91 -5.68
CA ARG A 17 -9.41 -16.20 -4.46
C ARG A 17 -7.90 -16.22 -4.26
N ARG A 18 -7.27 -17.39 -4.48
CA ARG A 18 -5.80 -17.55 -4.50
C ARG A 18 -5.17 -16.62 -5.53
N GLY A 19 -5.86 -16.40 -6.64
CA GLY A 19 -5.43 -15.49 -7.70
C GLY A 19 -4.17 -15.92 -8.46
N VAL A 20 -3.62 -17.08 -8.14
CA VAL A 20 -2.48 -17.74 -8.80
C VAL A 20 -2.65 -17.83 -10.31
N LEU A 21 -3.85 -18.23 -10.75
CA LEU A 21 -4.19 -18.41 -12.15
C LEU A 21 -4.95 -17.19 -12.67
N SER A 22 -4.69 -16.77 -13.92
CA SER A 22 -5.54 -15.80 -14.60
C SER A 22 -6.96 -16.36 -14.78
N ILE A 23 -7.96 -15.48 -14.84
CA ILE A 23 -9.36 -15.90 -15.03
C ILE A 23 -9.52 -16.74 -16.31
N THR A 24 -8.73 -16.46 -17.35
CA THR A 24 -8.67 -17.24 -18.59
C THR A 24 -8.08 -18.64 -18.37
N GLU A 25 -7.04 -18.79 -17.54
CA GLU A 25 -6.45 -20.09 -17.20
C GLU A 25 -7.36 -20.91 -16.27
N ILE A 26 -8.03 -20.28 -15.30
CA ILE A 26 -9.09 -20.91 -14.50
C ILE A 26 -10.19 -21.41 -15.44
N GLY A 27 -10.58 -20.59 -16.41
CA GLY A 27 -11.55 -20.97 -17.44
C GLY A 27 -11.12 -22.19 -18.26
N ARG A 28 -9.86 -22.26 -18.68
CA ARG A 28 -9.31 -23.43 -19.37
C ARG A 28 -9.28 -24.67 -18.47
N LYS A 29 -8.86 -24.52 -17.20
CA LYS A 29 -8.74 -25.60 -16.23
C LYS A 29 -10.07 -26.27 -15.91
N TYR A 30 -11.15 -25.48 -15.79
CA TYR A 30 -12.49 -25.97 -15.46
C TYR A 30 -13.44 -26.03 -16.66
N ASN A 31 -12.92 -25.81 -17.88
CA ASN A 31 -13.69 -25.78 -19.14
C ASN A 31 -14.90 -24.81 -19.10
N VAL A 32 -14.70 -23.62 -18.53
CA VAL A 32 -15.69 -22.56 -18.36
C VAL A 32 -15.17 -21.27 -18.99
N SER A 33 -16.04 -20.43 -19.55
CA SER A 33 -15.57 -19.15 -20.09
C SER A 33 -15.12 -18.20 -18.98
N ALA A 34 -14.06 -17.44 -19.24
CA ALA A 34 -13.55 -16.43 -18.31
C ALA A 34 -14.65 -15.41 -17.92
N GLN A 35 -15.50 -15.02 -18.88
CA GLN A 35 -16.65 -14.15 -18.68
C GLN A 35 -17.67 -14.73 -17.69
N HIS A 36 -17.91 -16.05 -17.75
CA HIS A 36 -18.83 -16.72 -16.84
C HIS A 36 -18.26 -16.77 -15.42
N ILE A 37 -16.96 -17.03 -15.27
CA ILE A 37 -16.28 -16.98 -13.96
C ILE A 37 -16.36 -15.56 -13.38
N SER A 38 -16.07 -14.52 -14.17
CA SER A 38 -16.17 -13.12 -13.71
C SER A 38 -17.60 -12.74 -13.30
N ARG A 39 -18.62 -13.23 -14.00
CA ARG A 39 -20.02 -13.01 -13.65
C ARG A 39 -20.36 -13.67 -12.31
N VAL A 40 -19.99 -14.94 -12.12
CA VAL A 40 -20.24 -15.68 -10.88
C VAL A 40 -19.46 -15.10 -9.71
N ALA A 41 -18.21 -14.65 -9.93
CA ALA A 41 -17.42 -13.96 -8.92
C ALA A 41 -18.10 -12.67 -8.43
N LYS A 42 -18.73 -11.90 -9.33
CA LYS A 42 -19.52 -10.71 -8.94
C LYS A 42 -20.80 -11.09 -8.20
N GLU A 43 -21.53 -12.09 -8.68
CA GLU A 43 -22.78 -12.56 -8.06
C GLU A 43 -22.56 -13.16 -6.66
N ARG A 44 -21.45 -13.87 -6.46
CA ARG A 44 -21.07 -14.52 -5.20
C ARG A 44 -20.08 -13.70 -4.37
N VAL A 45 -19.79 -12.46 -4.78
CA VAL A 45 -18.92 -11.51 -4.08
C VAL A 45 -17.55 -12.12 -3.73
N TRP A 46 -16.92 -12.77 -4.70
CA TRP A 46 -15.57 -13.32 -4.54
C TRP A 46 -14.51 -12.22 -4.64
N THR A 47 -13.65 -12.15 -3.64
CA THR A 47 -12.49 -11.25 -3.59
C THR A 47 -11.23 -11.98 -4.04
N ARG A 48 -10.33 -11.28 -4.75
CA ARG A 48 -9.05 -11.84 -5.21
C ARG A 48 -7.92 -11.20 -4.40
N ASP A 49 -7.20 -12.00 -3.62
CA ASP A 49 -6.24 -11.51 -2.62
C ASP A 49 -4.79 -11.40 -3.13
N LEU A 50 -4.60 -11.24 -4.45
CA LEU A 50 -3.25 -11.04 -5.02
C LEU A 50 -2.60 -9.74 -4.58
N ASN A 51 -3.41 -8.70 -4.34
CA ASN A 51 -2.88 -7.38 -4.03
C ASN A 51 -2.08 -7.42 -2.73
N ASP A 52 -2.54 -8.18 -1.73
CA ASP A 52 -1.85 -8.31 -0.45
C ASP A 52 -0.54 -9.10 -0.57
N GLU A 53 -0.51 -10.15 -1.40
CA GLU A 53 0.70 -10.93 -1.67
C GLU A 53 1.74 -10.13 -2.49
N ILE A 54 1.30 -9.42 -3.53
CA ILE A 54 2.15 -8.52 -4.33
C ILE A 54 2.73 -7.42 -3.45
N GLN A 55 1.92 -6.81 -2.57
CA GLN A 55 2.37 -5.78 -1.64
C GLN A 55 3.33 -6.35 -0.59
N ALA A 56 3.09 -7.56 -0.07
CA ALA A 56 4.00 -8.22 0.87
C ALA A 56 5.35 -8.55 0.23
N LYS A 57 5.33 -9.09 -0.99
CA LYS A 57 6.53 -9.39 -1.78
C LYS A 57 7.28 -8.11 -2.16
N ALA A 58 6.58 -7.05 -2.55
CA ALA A 58 7.18 -5.75 -2.83
C ALA A 58 7.88 -5.19 -1.59
N ARG A 59 7.24 -5.22 -0.42
CA ARG A 59 7.87 -4.82 0.85
C ARG A 59 9.12 -5.63 1.15
N ALA A 60 9.06 -6.96 0.98
CA ALA A 60 10.22 -7.83 1.16
C ALA A 60 11.36 -7.50 0.18
N MET A 61 11.05 -7.16 -1.08
CA MET A 61 12.03 -6.71 -2.08
C MET A 61 12.66 -5.35 -1.76
N VAL A 62 11.90 -4.43 -1.16
CA VAL A 62 12.46 -3.15 -0.72
C VAL A 62 13.39 -3.39 0.47
N LEU A 63 12.93 -4.12 1.49
CA LEU A 63 13.72 -4.42 2.69
C LEU A 63 15.01 -5.18 2.37
N SER A 64 14.93 -6.18 1.48
CA SER A 64 16.09 -6.98 1.05
C SER A 64 17.14 -6.16 0.31
N ALA A 65 16.73 -5.21 -0.53
CA ALA A 65 17.69 -4.31 -1.16
C ALA A 65 18.33 -3.32 -0.18
N ASP A 66 17.60 -2.89 0.85
CA ASP A 66 18.14 -2.04 1.90
C ASP A 66 19.10 -2.82 2.83
N SER A 67 18.84 -4.11 3.07
CA SER A 67 19.64 -4.97 3.96
C SER A 67 20.72 -5.81 3.26
N GLY A 68 20.76 -5.81 1.92
CA GLY A 68 21.68 -6.62 1.11
C GLY A 68 21.38 -8.13 1.13
N GLN A 69 20.15 -8.53 1.45
CA GLN A 69 19.71 -9.94 1.50
C GLN A 69 18.95 -10.34 0.23
N ASP A 70 18.77 -11.65 0.01
CA ASP A 70 17.93 -12.17 -1.07
C ASP A 70 16.45 -12.16 -0.68
N ALA A 71 15.57 -11.85 -1.65
CA ALA A 71 14.13 -11.89 -1.44
C ALA A 71 13.61 -13.34 -1.38
N PRO A 72 12.56 -13.63 -0.56
CA PRO A 72 12.00 -14.98 -0.43
C PRO A 72 11.41 -15.51 -1.74
N ASP A 73 11.59 -16.82 -2.00
CA ASP A 73 11.11 -17.50 -3.20
C ASP A 73 9.76 -18.20 -3.01
N TYR A 74 8.92 -18.18 -4.05
CA TYR A 74 7.55 -18.73 -4.06
C TYR A 74 7.40 -19.78 -5.17
N THR A 75 6.54 -20.80 -4.96
CA THR A 75 6.64 -22.11 -5.62
C THR A 75 5.82 -22.34 -6.92
N ASP A 76 4.99 -21.40 -7.39
CA ASP A 76 4.20 -21.56 -8.64
C ASP A 76 4.75 -20.70 -9.79
N PHE A 77 5.08 -21.29 -10.94
CA PHE A 77 5.84 -20.66 -12.03
C PHE A 77 5.12 -19.48 -12.73
N ASN A 78 3.83 -19.60 -13.06
CA ASN A 78 3.11 -18.53 -13.76
C ASN A 78 2.74 -17.40 -12.81
N LEU A 79 2.26 -17.75 -11.62
CA LEU A 79 2.01 -16.77 -10.58
C LEU A 79 3.29 -16.06 -10.17
N LYS A 80 4.40 -16.79 -10.00
CA LYS A 80 5.71 -16.22 -9.67
C LYS A 80 6.10 -15.16 -10.67
N GLN A 81 5.99 -15.40 -11.97
CA GLN A 81 6.35 -14.39 -12.97
C GLN A 81 5.48 -13.13 -12.90
N VAL A 82 4.16 -13.29 -12.78
CA VAL A 82 3.22 -12.15 -12.70
C VAL A 82 3.42 -11.37 -11.40
N THR A 83 3.42 -12.05 -10.25
CA THR A 83 3.65 -11.43 -8.94
C THR A 83 5.04 -10.83 -8.80
N ASP A 84 6.07 -11.43 -9.38
CA ASP A 84 7.43 -10.90 -9.32
C ASP A 84 7.56 -9.63 -10.15
N ALA A 85 7.00 -9.61 -11.37
CA ALA A 85 6.99 -8.42 -12.20
C ALA A 85 6.19 -7.27 -11.55
N GLU A 86 5.03 -7.57 -10.97
CA GLU A 86 4.20 -6.58 -10.29
C GLU A 86 4.83 -6.12 -8.97
N ALA A 87 5.34 -7.04 -8.15
CA ALA A 87 6.04 -6.71 -6.91
C ALA A 87 7.29 -5.86 -7.17
N LYS A 88 8.04 -6.14 -8.24
CA LYS A 88 9.19 -5.32 -8.66
C LYS A 88 8.77 -3.90 -9.03
N ARG A 89 7.66 -3.73 -9.75
CA ARG A 89 7.12 -2.40 -10.09
C ARG A 89 6.71 -1.63 -8.83
N VAL A 90 5.97 -2.28 -7.93
CA VAL A 90 5.56 -1.67 -6.66
C VAL A 90 6.77 -1.34 -5.79
N ALA A 91 7.76 -2.23 -5.70
CA ALA A 91 9.00 -2.00 -4.98
C ALA A 91 9.81 -0.82 -5.56
N ALA A 92 9.88 -0.70 -6.90
CA ALA A 92 10.52 0.43 -7.56
C ALA A 92 9.84 1.76 -7.24
N VAL A 93 8.50 1.80 -7.21
CA VAL A 93 7.72 2.97 -6.81
C VAL A 93 7.97 3.31 -5.34
N GLN A 94 7.94 2.32 -4.44
CA GLN A 94 8.21 2.54 -3.01
C GLN A 94 9.63 3.06 -2.78
N ARG A 95 10.66 2.49 -3.41
CA ARG A 95 12.04 3.02 -3.34
C ARG A 95 12.12 4.45 -3.86
N ARG A 96 11.46 4.76 -4.98
CA ARG A 96 11.40 6.14 -5.50
C ARG A 96 10.78 7.09 -4.49
N HIS A 97 9.68 6.69 -3.84
CA HIS A 97 9.05 7.51 -2.81
C HIS A 97 9.95 7.71 -1.59
N ARG A 98 10.66 6.67 -1.12
CA ARG A 98 11.63 6.78 -0.01
C ARG A 98 12.77 7.73 -0.35
N ASN A 99 13.38 7.57 -1.53
CA ASN A 99 14.45 8.46 -2.00
C ASN A 99 13.95 9.91 -2.15
N LEU A 100 12.73 10.09 -2.67
CA LEU A 100 12.13 11.42 -2.78
C LEU A 100 11.92 12.05 -1.40
N ALA A 101 11.41 11.28 -0.45
CA ALA A 101 11.22 11.74 0.91
C ALA A 101 12.56 12.15 1.57
N GLU A 102 13.57 11.28 1.52
CA GLU A 102 14.89 11.57 2.08
C GLU A 102 15.50 12.85 1.49
N ASN A 103 15.42 13.02 0.16
CA ASN A 103 15.94 14.22 -0.51
C ASN A 103 15.16 15.47 -0.12
N LEU A 104 13.83 15.39 -0.05
CA LEU A 104 12.99 16.52 0.36
C LEU A 104 13.23 16.90 1.82
N SER A 105 13.43 15.94 2.73
CA SER A 105 13.78 16.20 4.13
C SER A 105 15.09 16.97 4.22
N LYS A 106 16.14 16.52 3.51
CA LYS A 106 17.43 17.23 3.43
C LYS A 106 17.28 18.66 2.90
N SER A 107 16.51 18.84 1.82
CA SER A 107 16.26 20.18 1.27
C SER A 107 15.48 21.06 2.24
N ALA A 108 14.49 20.52 2.96
CA ALA A 108 13.71 21.28 3.92
C ALA A 108 14.56 21.71 5.14
N GLU A 109 15.41 20.82 5.66
CA GLU A 109 16.39 21.14 6.70
C GLU A 109 17.34 22.26 6.26
N GLN A 110 17.83 22.20 5.02
CA GLN A 110 18.69 23.24 4.46
C GLN A 110 17.96 24.59 4.35
N ILE A 111 16.73 24.61 3.83
CA ILE A 111 15.93 25.84 3.72
C ILE A 111 15.70 26.44 5.11
N VAL A 112 15.38 25.61 6.11
CA VAL A 112 15.19 26.08 7.48
C VAL A 112 16.49 26.68 8.04
N ALA A 113 17.64 26.05 7.82
CA ALA A 113 18.93 26.57 8.24
C ALA A 113 19.25 27.93 7.60
N GLU A 114 19.06 28.06 6.29
CA GLU A 114 19.26 29.32 5.56
C GLU A 114 18.31 30.44 6.05
N LEU A 115 17.06 30.10 6.38
CA LEU A 115 16.10 31.05 6.96
C LEU A 115 16.52 31.55 8.35
N TYR A 116 17.15 30.70 9.17
CA TYR A 116 17.67 31.12 10.48
C TYR A 116 18.80 32.14 10.32
N GLU A 117 19.70 31.90 9.36
CA GLU A 117 20.86 32.76 9.09
C GLU A 117 20.52 34.06 8.31
N SER A 118 19.34 34.13 7.70
CA SER A 118 18.95 35.30 6.90
C SER A 118 18.77 36.58 7.75
N GLN A 119 18.99 37.75 7.15
CA GLN A 119 18.77 39.05 7.79
C GLN A 119 17.32 39.56 7.64
N GLU A 120 16.41 38.71 7.15
CA GLU A 120 15.00 39.05 6.95
C GLU A 120 14.29 39.35 8.27
N ASP A 121 13.24 40.16 8.22
CA ASP A 121 12.42 40.46 9.39
C ASP A 121 11.62 39.23 9.86
N THR A 122 11.25 39.22 11.14
CA THR A 122 10.56 38.09 11.79
C THR A 122 9.24 37.71 11.09
N LEU A 123 8.50 38.68 10.55
CA LEU A 123 7.22 38.41 9.88
C LEU A 123 7.46 37.70 8.54
N THR A 124 8.47 38.11 7.79
CA THR A 124 8.89 37.47 6.54
C THR A 124 9.38 36.05 6.79
N LYS A 125 10.22 35.84 7.82
CA LYS A 125 10.65 34.49 8.26
C LYS A 125 9.48 33.59 8.64
N ALA A 126 8.50 34.10 9.38
CA ALA A 126 7.32 33.33 9.79
C ALA A 126 6.48 32.84 8.59
N ARG A 127 6.31 33.69 7.56
CA ARG A 127 5.59 33.32 6.31
C ARG A 127 6.35 32.27 5.49
N MET A 128 7.67 32.42 5.39
CA MET A 128 8.52 31.44 4.72
C MET A 128 8.47 30.09 5.46
N PHE A 129 8.52 30.11 6.79
CA PHE A 129 8.40 28.92 7.62
C PHE A 129 7.04 28.23 7.48
N GLN A 130 5.92 28.97 7.41
CA GLN A 130 4.60 28.39 7.12
C GLN A 130 4.57 27.63 5.79
N THR A 131 5.25 28.14 4.77
CA THR A 131 5.33 27.48 3.46
C THR A 131 6.12 26.18 3.55
N VAL A 132 7.22 26.18 4.30
CA VAL A 132 8.02 24.97 4.57
C VAL A 132 7.21 23.95 5.39
N ALA A 133 6.48 24.39 6.42
CA ALA A 133 5.62 23.53 7.24
C ALA A 133 4.50 22.86 6.43
N ALA A 134 3.89 23.57 5.47
CA ALA A 134 2.94 22.98 4.54
C ALA A 134 3.59 21.91 3.64
N GLY A 135 4.83 22.14 3.20
CA GLY A 135 5.62 21.15 2.47
C GLY A 135 5.92 19.90 3.30
N PHE A 136 6.27 20.06 4.58
CA PHE A 136 6.50 18.96 5.52
C PHE A 136 5.28 18.05 5.67
N LYS A 137 4.05 18.61 5.67
CA LYS A 137 2.83 17.78 5.70
C LYS A 137 2.76 16.82 4.52
N VAL A 138 3.03 17.31 3.31
CA VAL A 138 3.02 16.48 2.08
C VAL A 138 4.14 15.44 2.11
N LEU A 139 5.32 15.83 2.61
CA LEU A 139 6.44 14.92 2.80
C LEU A 139 6.09 13.75 3.74
N VAL A 140 5.49 14.05 4.90
CA VAL A 140 5.02 13.03 5.85
C VAL A 140 4.00 12.09 5.21
N GLU A 141 3.09 12.59 4.38
CA GLU A 141 2.17 11.74 3.64
C GLU A 141 2.88 10.82 2.64
N ILE A 142 3.91 11.31 1.94
CA ILE A 142 4.73 10.50 1.03
C ILE A 142 5.50 9.43 1.81
N GLU A 143 6.10 9.79 2.94
CA GLU A 143 6.82 8.87 3.83
C GLU A 143 5.88 7.75 4.31
N ARG A 144 4.75 8.12 4.94
CA ARG A 144 3.74 7.17 5.43
C ARG A 144 3.29 6.19 4.35
N LYS A 145 3.02 6.68 3.13
CA LYS A 145 2.67 5.84 1.97
C LYS A 145 3.83 4.94 1.54
N SER A 146 5.06 5.45 1.51
CA SER A 146 6.26 4.71 1.08
C SER A 146 6.65 3.57 2.03
N TYR A 147 6.37 3.73 3.32
CA TYR A 147 6.56 2.71 4.35
C TYR A 147 5.33 1.82 4.55
N GLY A 148 4.24 2.08 3.82
CA GLY A 148 3.00 1.31 3.90
C GLY A 148 2.25 1.47 5.21
N MET A 149 2.48 2.56 5.95
CA MET A 149 1.84 2.83 7.25
C MET A 149 0.32 3.01 7.07
N ASP A 150 -0.12 3.61 5.97
CA ASP A 150 -1.55 3.79 5.67
C ASP A 150 -2.28 2.44 5.45
N THR A 151 -1.56 1.42 4.97
CA THR A 151 -2.11 0.07 4.82
C THR A 151 -2.24 -0.63 6.18
N ALA A 152 -1.30 -0.36 7.11
CA ALA A 152 -1.36 -0.88 8.47
C ALA A 152 -2.53 -0.24 9.24
N GLU A 153 -2.73 1.08 9.14
CA GLU A 153 -3.88 1.78 9.74
C GLU A 153 -5.22 1.27 9.19
N SER A 154 -5.33 1.09 7.87
CA SER A 154 -6.57 0.57 7.28
C SER A 154 -6.91 -0.85 7.76
N LYS A 155 -5.89 -1.69 8.01
CA LYS A 155 -6.07 -3.04 8.58
C LYS A 155 -6.43 -3.00 10.06
N ILE A 156 -5.86 -2.07 10.82
CA ILE A 156 -6.22 -1.83 12.23
C ILE A 156 -7.67 -1.36 12.33
N LEU A 157 -8.10 -0.43 11.47
CA LEU A 157 -9.46 0.08 11.44
C LEU A 157 -10.49 -1.00 11.07
N GLU A 158 -10.19 -1.82 10.07
CA GLU A 158 -11.06 -2.96 9.68
C GLU A 158 -11.08 -4.05 10.76
N SER A 159 -9.95 -4.32 11.42
CA SER A 159 -9.90 -5.23 12.57
C SER A 159 -10.71 -4.70 13.76
N ALA A 160 -10.66 -3.39 14.02
CA ALA A 160 -11.41 -2.75 15.09
C ALA A 160 -12.92 -2.77 14.81
N LYS A 161 -13.34 -2.46 13.58
CA LYS A 161 -14.75 -2.61 13.14
C LYS A 161 -15.24 -4.05 13.30
N THR A 162 -14.44 -5.02 12.89
CA THR A 162 -14.78 -6.45 12.99
C THR A 162 -14.88 -6.90 14.46
N ALA A 163 -14.07 -6.32 15.35
CA ALA A 163 -14.11 -6.57 16.78
C ALA A 163 -15.19 -5.76 17.54
N GLY A 164 -15.98 -4.93 16.84
CA GLY A 164 -16.98 -4.05 17.47
C GLY A 164 -16.39 -2.90 18.29
N ILE A 165 -15.09 -2.62 18.12
CA ILE A 165 -14.37 -1.56 18.83
C ILE A 165 -14.52 -0.26 18.03
N ARG A 166 -15.07 0.77 18.69
CA ARG A 166 -15.17 2.13 18.13
C ARG A 166 -13.90 2.89 18.48
N ILE A 167 -13.08 3.21 17.47
CA ILE A 167 -11.89 4.05 17.64
C ILE A 167 -12.30 5.48 17.31
N GLU A 168 -12.36 6.33 18.33
CA GLU A 168 -12.53 7.79 18.17
C GLU A 168 -11.18 8.45 18.47
N PHE A 169 -10.66 9.21 17.51
CA PHE A 169 -9.49 10.04 17.74
C PHE A 169 -9.94 11.26 18.55
N VAL A 170 -9.52 11.31 19.80
CA VAL A 170 -9.77 12.45 20.70
C VAL A 170 -8.77 13.54 20.32
N GLU A 171 -9.26 14.66 19.80
CA GLU A 171 -8.45 15.87 19.67
C GLU A 171 -8.01 16.31 21.08
N PRO A 172 -6.74 16.73 21.28
CA PRO A 172 -6.29 17.17 22.58
C PRO A 172 -7.19 18.33 23.06
N GLU A 173 -7.71 18.18 24.27
CA GLU A 173 -8.52 19.19 24.93
C GLU A 173 -7.65 20.46 25.05
N ASP A 174 -8.09 21.54 24.40
CA ASP A 174 -7.48 22.87 24.54
C ASP A 174 -7.74 23.34 25.97
N ASP A 175 -6.85 22.93 26.89
CA ASP A 175 -6.87 23.36 28.27
C ASP A 175 -6.34 24.79 28.34
N GLY A 176 -7.22 25.72 27.90
CA GLY A 176 -7.05 27.16 27.97
C GLY A 176 -6.67 27.61 29.38
N LYS A 177 -5.36 27.61 29.64
CA LYS A 177 -4.69 28.29 30.74
C LYS A 177 -3.51 29.06 30.19
N ASP A 178 -3.82 30.06 29.38
CA ASP A 178 -2.99 31.27 29.34
C ASP A 178 -3.17 32.01 30.68
N GLY A 179 -2.04 32.38 31.28
CA GLY A 179 -1.95 33.14 32.53
C GLY A 179 -2.20 34.64 32.37
#